data_AF-A0A8S3K9Y4-F1
#
_entry.id   AF-A0A8S3K9Y4-F1
#
_cell.length_a   1.000
_cell.length_b   1.000
_cell.length_c   1.000
_cell.angle_alpha   90.00
_cell.angle_beta   90.00
_cell.angle_gamma   90.00
#
_symmetry.space_group_name_H-M   'P 1'
#
loop_
_entity.id
_entity.type
_entity.pdbx_description
1 polymer ?
#
loop_
_entity_poly.entity_id
_entity_poly.type
_entity_poly.pdbx_seq_one_letter_code
_entity_poly.pdbx_strand_id
1 'polypeptide(L)'
;NGVNIRFLNRKDRYTIKGTDEINELFAGEPKGYTPLVRSVREILKLPVTTANSDRKLLLFIATDGYPTDANGVPNLSEFENVMRNERNSDTTYVSFLMCTDNQECVDYLSNFSRTMTNVDVTGNFNTERMNIRKERGAKFPFSKGDYITKVLVG
;
A
#
# COMPACT_ATOMS: atom_id res chain seq x y z
N ASN A 1 4.18 14.44 -15.89
CA ASN A 1 3.19 14.17 -14.82
C ASN A 1 2.45 12.90 -15.17
N GLY A 2 2.53 11.90 -14.29
CA GLY A 2 1.93 10.57 -14.44
C GLY A 2 2.22 9.75 -13.18
N VAL A 3 1.58 8.59 -13.05
CA VAL A 3 1.78 7.69 -11.91
C VAL A 3 2.83 6.64 -12.24
N ASN A 4 3.69 6.33 -11.28
CA ASN A 4 4.66 5.25 -11.38
C ASN A 4 4.11 4.03 -10.64
N ILE A 5 3.97 2.91 -11.34
CA ILE A 5 3.57 1.63 -10.75
C ILE A 5 4.80 0.72 -10.72
N ARG A 6 5.22 0.38 -9.51
CA ARG A 6 6.25 -0.63 -9.29
C ARG A 6 5.60 -1.96 -8.99
N PHE A 7 5.91 -2.97 -9.78
CA PHE A 7 5.36 -4.30 -9.59
C PHE A 7 6.38 -5.18 -8.87
N LEU A 8 5.89 -6.07 -8.00
CA LEU A 8 6.78 -6.96 -7.25
C LEU A 8 7.43 -8.02 -8.15
N ASN A 9 6.66 -8.55 -9.12
CA ASN A 9 7.05 -9.74 -9.89
C ASN A 9 6.96 -9.55 -11.41
N ARG A 10 6.85 -8.32 -11.88
CA ARG A 10 6.84 -8.00 -13.33
C ARG A 10 7.47 -6.64 -13.57
N LYS A 11 7.66 -6.30 -14.84
CA LYS A 11 8.33 -5.07 -15.24
C LYS A 11 7.54 -3.83 -14.80
N ASP A 12 8.20 -2.94 -14.06
CA ASP A 12 7.68 -1.63 -13.67
C ASP A 12 7.16 -0.81 -14.87
N ARG A 13 6.26 0.11 -14.56
CA ARG A 13 5.72 1.08 -15.51
C ARG A 13 5.74 2.47 -14.91
N TYR A 14 6.18 3.42 -15.72
CA TYR A 14 6.43 4.78 -15.27
C TYR A 14 5.63 5.75 -16.12
N THR A 15 5.22 6.86 -15.50
CA THR A 15 4.54 7.95 -16.19
C THR A 15 3.24 7.52 -16.89
N ILE A 16 2.46 6.65 -16.23
CA ILE A 16 1.14 6.24 -16.75
C ILE A 16 0.21 7.45 -16.71
N LYS A 17 -0.50 7.69 -17.82
CA LYS A 17 -1.39 8.86 -17.99
C LYS A 17 -2.83 8.50 -18.30
N GLY A 18 -3.11 7.28 -18.78
CA GLY A 18 -4.45 6.86 -19.20
C GLY A 18 -4.90 5.56 -18.54
N THR A 19 -6.22 5.36 -18.47
CA THR A 19 -6.85 4.15 -17.93
C THR A 19 -6.69 2.94 -18.85
N ASP A 20 -6.54 3.15 -20.16
CA ASP A 20 -6.39 2.06 -21.12
C ASP A 20 -5.07 1.32 -20.90
N GLU A 21 -3.99 2.07 -20.61
CA GLU A 21 -2.71 1.50 -20.20
C GLU A 21 -2.85 0.65 -18.93
N ILE A 22 -3.66 1.10 -17.96
CA ILE A 22 -3.91 0.34 -16.72
C ILE A 22 -4.63 -0.98 -17.03
N ASN A 23 -5.68 -0.95 -17.84
CA ASN A 23 -6.43 -2.15 -18.19
C ASN A 23 -5.54 -3.22 -18.83
N GLU A 24 -4.65 -2.81 -19.73
CA GLU A 24 -3.68 -3.71 -20.36
C GLU A 24 -2.67 -4.28 -19.35
N LEU A 25 -2.17 -3.45 -18.42
CA LEU A 25 -1.20 -3.87 -17.42
C LEU A 25 -1.73 -4.91 -16.43
N PHE A 26 -3.02 -4.84 -16.11
CA PHE A 26 -3.68 -5.73 -15.17
C PHE A 26 -4.49 -6.85 -15.86
N ALA A 27 -4.43 -6.96 -17.19
CA ALA A 27 -5.10 -8.04 -17.93
C ALA A 27 -4.54 -9.43 -17.60
N GLY A 28 -3.26 -9.52 -17.24
CA GLY A 28 -2.63 -10.74 -16.75
C GLY A 28 -2.53 -10.75 -15.23
N GLU A 29 -2.87 -11.88 -14.62
CA GLU A 29 -2.67 -12.10 -13.19
C GLU A 29 -1.17 -12.08 -12.84
N PRO A 30 -0.79 -11.43 -11.72
CA PRO A 30 0.57 -11.51 -11.22
C PRO A 30 0.90 -12.95 -10.77
N LYS A 31 2.18 -13.31 -10.86
CA LYS A 31 2.70 -14.61 -10.39
C LYS A 31 3.87 -14.39 -9.46
N GLY A 32 4.22 -15.39 -8.65
CA GLY A 32 5.35 -15.33 -7.73
C GLY A 32 4.94 -14.96 -6.31
N TYR A 33 5.94 -14.58 -5.51
CA TYR A 33 5.80 -14.28 -4.09
C TYR A 33 5.58 -12.78 -3.83
N THR A 34 5.69 -12.34 -2.58
CA THR A 34 5.38 -10.96 -2.16
C THR A 34 6.63 -10.30 -1.57
N PRO A 35 7.68 -10.03 -2.37
CA PRO A 35 8.97 -9.52 -1.90
C PRO A 35 8.95 -8.03 -1.52
N LEU A 36 8.07 -7.64 -0.60
CA LEU A 36 7.87 -6.25 -0.17
C LEU A 36 9.11 -5.70 0.53
N VAL A 37 9.80 -6.48 1.35
CA VAL A 37 11.03 -6.05 2.03
C VAL A 37 12.05 -5.51 1.02
N ARG A 38 12.35 -6.31 -0.02
CA ARG A 38 13.27 -5.91 -1.09
C ARG A 38 12.76 -4.66 -1.81
N SER A 39 11.50 -4.69 -2.23
CA SER A 39 10.90 -3.63 -3.06
C SER A 39 10.84 -2.29 -2.33
N VAL A 40 10.46 -2.30 -1.05
CA VAL A 40 10.42 -1.10 -0.22
C VAL A 40 11.83 -0.58 0.05
N ARG A 41 12.81 -1.44 0.38
CA ARG A 41 14.21 -1.00 0.52
C ARG A 41 14.75 -0.33 -0.74
N GLU A 42 14.41 -0.83 -1.93
CA GLU A 42 14.80 -0.19 -3.19
C GLU A 42 14.18 1.20 -3.36
N ILE A 43 12.95 1.41 -2.88
CA ILE A 43 12.28 2.72 -2.87
C ILE A 43 12.90 3.66 -1.84
N LEU A 44 13.23 3.16 -0.65
CA LEU A 44 13.83 3.96 0.43
C LEU A 44 15.26 4.42 0.12
N LYS A 45 15.89 3.89 -0.93
CA LYS A 45 17.19 4.35 -1.46
C LYS A 45 17.06 5.51 -2.45
N LEU A 46 15.83 5.90 -2.83
CA LEU A 46 15.65 6.99 -3.78
C LEU A 46 16.08 8.33 -3.15
N PRO A 47 16.61 9.29 -3.93
CA PRO A 47 17.04 10.58 -3.38
C PRO A 47 15.94 11.32 -2.60
N VAL A 48 14.67 11.18 -3.03
CA VAL A 48 13.49 11.79 -2.40
C VAL A 48 13.23 11.31 -0.97
N THR A 49 13.72 10.13 -0.58
CA THR A 49 13.50 9.57 0.76
C THR A 49 14.64 9.90 1.72
N THR A 50 15.70 10.58 1.27
CA THR A 50 16.84 10.98 2.12
C THR A 50 16.47 12.13 3.06
N ALA A 51 17.13 12.21 4.22
CA ALA A 51 16.80 13.20 5.26
C ALA A 51 16.97 14.67 4.81
N ASN A 52 17.78 14.93 3.79
CA ASN A 52 18.02 16.27 3.25
C ASN A 52 17.12 16.62 2.05
N SER A 53 16.19 15.74 1.70
CA SER A 53 15.23 15.99 0.63
C SER A 53 14.16 16.98 1.10
N ASP A 54 13.92 18.02 0.31
CA ASP A 54 12.78 18.93 0.45
C ASP A 54 11.48 18.29 -0.07
N ARG A 55 11.59 17.18 -0.79
CA ARG A 55 10.47 16.43 -1.37
C ARG A 55 10.04 15.31 -0.45
N LYS A 56 8.72 15.12 -0.37
CA LYS A 56 8.07 14.02 0.34
C LYS A 56 7.64 12.94 -0.65
N LEU A 57 7.72 11.68 -0.23
CA LEU A 57 7.22 10.52 -0.95
C LEU A 57 5.93 10.02 -0.26
N LEU A 58 4.88 9.82 -1.06
CA LEU A 58 3.71 9.05 -0.68
C LEU A 58 3.77 7.69 -1.39
N LEU A 59 3.89 6.62 -0.62
CA LEU A 59 3.98 5.25 -1.10
C LEU A 59 2.66 4.53 -0.85
N PHE A 60 1.98 4.16 -1.93
CA PHE A 60 0.83 3.26 -1.88
C PHE A 60 1.26 1.81 -2.05
N ILE A 61 0.89 0.94 -1.11
CA ILE A 61 1.14 -0.50 -1.18
C ILE A 61 -0.21 -1.21 -1.25
N ALA A 62 -0.61 -1.57 -2.46
CA ALA A 62 -1.78 -2.43 -2.68
C ALA A 62 -1.37 -3.90 -2.56
N THR A 63 -1.97 -4.63 -1.61
CA THR A 63 -1.60 -6.02 -1.34
C THR A 63 -2.78 -6.82 -0.80
N ASP A 64 -2.79 -8.11 -1.14
CA ASP A 64 -3.78 -9.11 -0.73
C ASP A 64 -3.22 -10.11 0.29
N GLY A 65 -1.98 -9.93 0.75
CA GLY A 65 -1.31 -10.86 1.65
C GLY A 65 -0.08 -10.29 2.35
N TYR A 66 0.65 -11.18 3.02
CA TYR A 66 1.85 -10.83 3.78
C TYR A 66 3.10 -10.68 2.91
N PRO A 67 4.10 -9.91 3.38
CA PRO A 67 5.44 -9.96 2.80
C PRO A 67 6.02 -11.38 2.92
N THR A 68 6.64 -11.86 1.85
CA THR A 68 7.32 -13.15 1.79
C THR A 68 8.70 -13.02 1.15
N ASP A 69 9.59 -13.95 1.47
CA ASP A 69 10.92 -14.07 0.88
C ASP A 69 10.87 -14.73 -0.52
N ALA A 70 12.06 -14.99 -1.09
CA ALA A 70 12.19 -15.61 -2.40
C ALA A 70 11.70 -17.08 -2.46
N ASN A 71 11.44 -17.70 -1.31
CA ASN A 71 10.93 -19.06 -1.17
C ASN A 71 9.45 -19.08 -0.76
N GLY A 72 8.81 -17.92 -0.64
CA GLY A 72 7.41 -17.80 -0.20
C GLY A 72 7.23 -17.88 1.32
N VAL A 73 8.31 -17.83 2.09
CA VAL A 73 8.24 -17.85 3.56
C VAL A 73 7.92 -16.45 4.07
N PRO A 74 6.92 -16.28 4.97
CA PRO A 74 6.62 -14.97 5.55
C PRO A 74 7.81 -14.37 6.29
N ASN A 75 8.15 -13.12 5.99
CA ASN A 75 9.25 -12.39 6.64
C ASN A 75 8.75 -11.11 7.35
N LEU A 76 7.69 -11.28 8.15
CA LEU A 76 6.96 -10.21 8.82
C LEU A 76 7.84 -9.31 9.69
N SER A 77 8.72 -9.90 10.51
CA SER A 77 9.59 -9.16 11.43
C SER A 77 10.62 -8.31 10.68
N GLU A 78 11.11 -8.81 9.55
CA GLU A 78 12.03 -8.06 8.70
C GLU A 78 11.31 -6.87 8.05
N PHE A 79 10.09 -7.08 7.55
CA PHE A 79 9.28 -6.00 6.99
C PHE A 79 8.92 -4.94 8.04
N GLU A 80 8.57 -5.36 9.25
CA GLU A 80 8.33 -4.43 10.36
C GLU A 80 9.59 -3.61 10.68
N ASN A 81 10.78 -4.24 10.71
CA ASN A 81 12.03 -3.52 10.89
C ASN A 81 12.26 -2.46 9.80
N VAL A 82 12.01 -2.80 8.52
CA VAL A 82 12.10 -1.83 7.42
C VAL A 82 11.18 -0.63 7.68
N MET A 83 9.93 -0.89 8.05
CA MET A 83 8.91 0.15 8.23
C MET A 83 9.15 1.03 9.46
N ARG A 84 9.72 0.48 10.54
CA ARG A 84 10.01 1.21 11.79
C ARG A 84 11.35 1.92 11.77
N ASN A 85 12.40 1.23 11.31
CA ASN A 85 13.78 1.62 11.58
C ASN A 85 14.53 2.10 10.33
N GLU A 86 14.16 1.63 9.14
CA GLU A 86 14.84 2.01 7.88
C GLU A 86 14.08 3.13 7.14
N ARG A 87 12.76 3.16 7.22
CA ARG A 87 11.93 4.22 6.64
C ARG A 87 12.14 5.53 7.39
N ASN A 88 12.48 6.59 6.68
CA ASN A 88 12.40 7.94 7.21
C ASN A 88 10.93 8.40 7.24
N SER A 89 10.33 8.45 8.44
CA SER A 89 8.92 8.82 8.61
C SER A 89 8.61 10.27 8.30
N ASP A 90 9.60 11.16 8.28
CA ASP A 90 9.40 12.59 8.02
C ASP A 90 9.23 12.89 6.52
N THR A 91 9.84 12.06 5.68
CA THR A 91 9.82 12.21 4.22
C THR A 91 9.02 11.12 3.51
N THR A 92 8.75 9.98 4.16
CA THR A 92 8.08 8.83 3.53
C THR A 92 6.80 8.44 4.26
N TYR A 93 5.67 8.77 3.63
CA TYR A 93 4.31 8.42 4.05
C TYR A 93 3.91 7.12 3.36
N VAL A 94 3.26 6.21 4.07
CA VAL A 94 2.87 4.91 3.52
C VAL A 94 1.38 4.68 3.74
N SER A 95 0.65 4.33 2.69
CA SER A 95 -0.74 3.91 2.77
C SER A 95 -0.87 2.49 2.20
N PHE A 96 -1.31 1.56 3.05
CA PHE A 96 -1.62 0.19 2.64
C PHE A 96 -3.07 0.12 2.15
N LEU A 97 -3.25 -0.48 0.97
CA LEU A 97 -4.56 -0.76 0.40
C LEU A 97 -4.79 -2.26 0.44
N MET A 98 -5.65 -2.70 1.36
CA MET A 98 -5.95 -4.11 1.53
C MET A 98 -6.84 -4.58 0.37
N CYS A 99 -6.32 -5.51 -0.43
CA CYS A 99 -7.01 -6.15 -1.54
C CYS A 99 -7.45 -7.59 -1.19
N THR A 100 -7.72 -7.85 0.09
CA THR A 100 -8.07 -9.17 0.62
C THR A 100 -9.11 -9.05 1.71
N ASP A 101 -9.84 -10.16 1.93
CA ASP A 101 -10.74 -10.36 3.07
C ASP A 101 -10.09 -11.27 4.14
N ASN A 102 -8.82 -11.64 3.98
CA ASN A 102 -8.08 -12.39 5.00
C ASN A 102 -7.86 -11.51 6.23
N GLN A 103 -8.59 -11.80 7.31
CA GLN A 103 -8.59 -10.99 8.53
C GLN A 103 -7.22 -10.93 9.21
N GLU A 104 -6.44 -12.02 9.19
CA GLU A 104 -5.11 -12.03 9.80
C GLU A 104 -4.19 -11.03 9.09
N CYS A 105 -4.24 -10.99 7.75
CA CYS A 105 -3.45 -10.05 6.94
C CYS A 105 -3.84 -8.60 7.24
N VAL A 106 -5.14 -8.36 7.32
CA VAL A 106 -5.71 -7.05 7.64
C VAL A 106 -5.28 -6.62 9.05
N ASP A 107 -5.36 -7.50 10.05
CA ASP A 107 -5.05 -7.17 11.45
C ASP A 107 -3.56 -6.85 11.62
N TYR A 108 -2.68 -7.64 10.99
CA TYR A 108 -1.24 -7.40 11.01
C TYR A 108 -0.86 -6.02 10.46
N LEU A 109 -1.35 -5.67 9.25
CA LEU A 109 -1.04 -4.36 8.66
C LEU A 109 -1.76 -3.23 9.41
N SER A 110 -3.00 -3.45 9.87
CA SER A 110 -3.73 -2.47 10.67
C SER A 110 -3.00 -2.08 11.95
N ASN A 111 -2.21 -3.00 12.54
CA ASN A 111 -1.35 -2.66 13.67
C ASN A 111 -0.31 -1.58 13.33
N PHE A 112 0.14 -1.48 12.08
CA PHE A 112 1.11 -0.46 11.67
C PHE A 112 0.49 0.93 11.72
N SER A 113 -0.76 1.11 11.24
CA SER A 113 -1.46 2.41 11.34
C SER A 113 -1.61 2.90 12.78
N ARG A 114 -1.72 1.98 13.74
CA ARG A 114 -1.88 2.29 15.17
C ARG A 114 -0.56 2.60 15.87
N THR A 115 0.55 2.08 15.35
CA THR A 115 1.84 2.05 16.06
C THR A 115 2.98 2.74 15.31
N MET A 116 2.76 3.24 14.10
CA MET A 116 3.78 3.88 13.28
C MET A 116 3.31 5.24 12.77
N THR A 117 4.18 6.24 12.87
CA THR A 117 3.90 7.59 12.36
C THR A 117 3.83 7.60 10.83
N ASN A 118 2.86 8.34 10.29
CA ASN A 118 2.66 8.53 8.85
C ASN A 118 2.47 7.21 8.08
N VAL A 119 1.75 6.27 8.69
CA VAL A 119 1.29 5.02 8.08
C VAL A 119 -0.22 4.94 8.20
N ASP A 120 -0.91 4.71 7.09
CA ASP A 120 -2.35 4.42 7.08
C ASP A 120 -2.61 3.02 6.49
N VAL A 121 -3.71 2.40 6.89
CA VAL A 121 -4.21 1.15 6.33
C VAL A 121 -5.69 1.30 6.03
N THR A 122 -6.03 1.23 4.75
CA THR A 122 -7.40 1.28 4.27
C THR A 122 -7.83 -0.09 3.75
N GLY A 123 -8.98 -0.57 4.20
CA GLY A 123 -9.59 -1.80 3.74
C GLY A 123 -10.02 -1.76 2.27
N ASN A 124 -10.51 -2.88 1.75
CA ASN A 124 -11.20 -2.84 0.46
C ASN A 124 -12.51 -2.03 0.56
N PHE A 125 -13.03 -1.58 -0.59
CA PHE A 125 -14.23 -0.74 -0.66
C PHE A 125 -15.43 -1.32 0.10
N ASN A 126 -15.67 -2.62 0.00
CA ASN A 126 -16.84 -3.25 0.60
C ASN A 126 -16.73 -3.29 2.13
N THR A 127 -15.56 -3.64 2.64
CA THR A 127 -15.26 -3.65 4.08
C THR A 127 -15.35 -2.25 4.67
N GLU A 128 -14.76 -1.24 4.01
CA GLU A 128 -14.86 0.16 4.44
C GLU A 128 -16.30 0.66 4.46
N ARG A 129 -17.05 0.37 3.39
CA ARG A 129 -18.47 0.71 3.31
C ARG A 129 -19.28 0.08 4.44
N MET A 130 -18.98 -1.18 4.78
CA MET A 130 -19.64 -1.88 5.87
C MET A 130 -19.33 -1.25 7.23
N ASN A 131 -18.05 -0.97 7.50
CA ASN A 131 -17.60 -0.34 8.74
C ASN A 131 -18.20 1.06 8.92
N ILE A 132 -18.16 1.89 7.89
CA ILE A 132 -18.75 3.24 7.95
C ILE A 132 -20.26 3.17 8.17
N ARG A 133 -20.96 2.23 7.54
CA ARG A 133 -22.41 2.04 7.75
C ARG A 133 -22.74 1.49 9.13
N LYS A 134 -21.85 0.70 9.73
CA LYS A 134 -22.01 0.23 11.11
C LYS A 134 -21.95 1.41 12.09
N GLU A 135 -21.10 2.41 11.83
CA GLU A 135 -20.93 3.57 12.71
C GLU A 135 -21.90 4.73 12.40
N ARG A 136 -22.15 5.03 11.12
CA ARG A 136 -22.97 6.18 10.67
C ARG A 136 -24.43 5.81 10.36
N GLY A 137 -24.76 4.52 10.41
CA GLY A 137 -26.08 3.98 10.10
C GLY A 137 -26.16 3.30 8.73
N ALA A 138 -26.97 2.23 8.65
CA ALA A 138 -27.03 1.33 7.50
C ALA A 138 -27.34 2.02 6.15
N LYS A 139 -28.02 3.17 6.18
CA LYS A 139 -28.41 3.95 5.00
C LYS A 139 -27.38 5.02 4.59
N PHE A 140 -26.26 5.14 5.30
CA PHE A 140 -25.24 6.13 4.97
C PHE A 140 -24.70 5.92 3.53
N PRO A 141 -24.68 6.98 2.69
CA PRO A 141 -24.37 6.87 1.26
C PRO A 141 -22.86 6.92 1.01
N PHE A 142 -22.11 5.95 1.55
CA PHE A 142 -20.68 5.85 1.25
C PHE A 142 -20.44 5.36 -0.18
N SER A 143 -19.78 6.19 -0.99
CA SER A 143 -19.53 6.02 -2.42
C SER A 143 -18.07 5.67 -2.72
N LYS A 144 -17.79 5.32 -3.98
CA LYS A 144 -16.40 5.12 -4.44
C LYS A 144 -15.58 6.42 -4.39
N GLY A 145 -16.23 7.57 -4.55
CA GLY A 145 -15.55 8.87 -4.43
C GLY A 145 -15.07 9.12 -2.99
N ASP A 146 -15.90 8.79 -2.01
CA ASP A 146 -15.53 8.87 -0.59
C ASP A 146 -14.37 7.91 -0.27
N TYR A 147 -14.45 6.69 -0.81
CA TYR A 147 -13.39 5.69 -0.66
C TYR A 147 -12.06 6.15 -1.24
N ILE A 148 -12.06 6.64 -2.49
CA ILE A 148 -10.83 7.13 -3.12
C ILE A 148 -10.28 8.34 -2.36
N THR A 149 -11.14 9.22 -1.85
CA THR A 149 -10.71 10.37 -1.04
C THR A 149 -10.04 9.90 0.25
N LYS A 150 -10.64 8.94 0.96
CA LYS A 150 -10.03 8.32 2.14
C LYS A 150 -8.65 7.74 1.80
N VAL A 151 -8.57 6.89 0.76
CA VAL A 151 -7.32 6.29 0.29
C VAL A 151 -6.24 7.34 0.01
N LEU A 152 -6.58 8.44 -0.67
CA LEU A 152 -5.61 9.46 -1.05
C LEU A 152 -5.14 10.34 0.10
N VAL A 153 -5.98 10.54 1.12
CA VAL A 153 -5.68 11.39 2.27
C VAL A 153 -4.97 10.61 3.38
N GLY A 154 -5.28 9.33 3.56
CA GLY A 154 -4.93 8.54 4.74
C GLY A 154 -5.89 8.86 5.88
#